data_AF-A0A0R0EJN4-F1
#
_entry.id   AF-A0A0R0EJN4-F1
#
_cell.length_a   1.000
_cell.length_b   1.000
_cell.length_c   1.000
_cell.angle_alpha   90.00
_cell.angle_beta   90.00
_cell.angle_gamma   90.00
#
_symmetry.space_group_name_H-M   'P 1'
#
loop_
_entity.id
_entity.type
_entity.pdbx_description
1 polymer ?
#
loop_
_entity_poly.entity_id
_entity_poly.type
_entity_poly.pdbx_seq_one_letter_code
_entity_poly.pdbx_strand_id
1 'polypeptide(L)'
;MKGLIIAKSKGFVDTICESDSKSAVQLIYEGVQDSHPYAALIMDIKSLVHSGWNITFVHTLRERNKSGDWLAKFGATPRELLHV
;
A
#
# COMPACT_ATOMS: atom_id res chain seq x y z
N MET A 1 -1.57 -2.92 -1.54
CA MET A 1 -1.29 -3.71 -2.75
C MET A 1 -1.62 -2.99 -4.06
N LYS A 2 -2.87 -2.60 -4.37
CA LYS A 2 -3.25 -2.07 -5.70
C LYS A 2 -2.33 -0.96 -6.24
N GLY A 3 -2.01 0.06 -5.45
CA GLY A 3 -1.11 1.13 -5.86
C GLY A 3 0.30 0.64 -6.25
N LEU A 4 0.84 -0.34 -5.52
CA LEU A 4 2.15 -0.94 -5.80
C LEU A 4 2.16 -1.70 -7.13
N ILE A 5 1.12 -2.50 -7.38
CA ILE A 5 0.98 -3.26 -8.63
C ILE A 5 0.90 -2.31 -9.82
N ILE A 6 0.09 -1.24 -9.70
CA ILE A 6 -0.03 -0.23 -10.74
C ILE A 6 1.33 0.43 -11.00
N ALA A 7 2.02 0.88 -9.95
CA ALA A 7 3.32 1.52 -10.10
C ALA A 7 4.34 0.59 -10.77
N LYS A 8 4.41 -0.68 -10.34
CA LYS A 8 5.31 -1.66 -10.95
C LYS A 8 4.96 -1.94 -12.42
N SER A 9 3.67 -2.08 -12.75
CA SER A 9 3.21 -2.29 -14.14
C SER A 9 3.49 -1.09 -15.05
N LYS A 10 3.58 0.11 -14.48
CA LYS A 10 3.93 1.34 -15.21
C LYS A 10 5.44 1.53 -15.37
N GLY A 11 6.25 0.64 -14.82
CA GLY A 11 7.71 0.65 -14.97
C GLY A 11 8.43 1.68 -14.11
N PHE A 12 7.79 2.19 -13.04
CA PHE A 12 8.51 3.04 -12.09
C PHE A 12 9.61 2.23 -11.41
N VAL A 13 10.82 2.77 -11.39
CA VAL A 13 12.03 2.07 -10.89
C VAL A 13 12.40 2.51 -9.49
N ASP A 14 12.47 3.83 -9.25
CA ASP A 14 12.77 4.45 -7.96
C ASP A 14 11.50 5.08 -7.39
N THR A 15 10.90 4.44 -6.39
CA THR A 15 9.56 4.79 -5.91
C THR A 15 9.53 4.97 -4.40
N ILE A 16 8.84 6.01 -3.93
CA ILE A 16 8.51 6.19 -2.52
C ILE A 16 7.01 5.91 -2.35
N CYS A 17 6.68 4.96 -1.49
CA CYS A 17 5.30 4.68 -1.09
C CYS A 17 5.03 5.32 0.27
N GLU A 18 4.28 6.41 0.26
CA GLU A 18 3.83 7.07 1.49
C GLU A 18 2.54 6.43 2.01
N SER A 19 2.45 6.21 3.33
CA SER A 19 1.23 5.74 4.00
C SER A 19 1.03 6.42 5.35
N ASP A 20 -0.21 6.78 5.67
CA ASP A 20 -0.59 7.26 6.99
C ASP A 20 -0.75 6.14 8.04
N SER A 21 -0.65 4.88 7.62
CA SER A 21 -0.65 3.74 8.54
C SER A 21 0.76 3.41 9.01
N LYS A 22 1.15 3.98 10.16
CA LYS A 22 2.44 3.67 10.80
C LYS A 22 2.62 2.17 11.03
N SER A 23 1.56 1.50 11.47
CA SER A 23 1.58 0.04 11.69
C SER A 23 1.81 -0.72 10.40
N ALA A 24 1.19 -0.34 9.28
CA ALA A 24 1.42 -1.00 8.01
C ALA A 24 2.88 -0.86 7.54
N VAL A 25 3.46 0.34 7.64
CA VAL A 25 4.87 0.58 7.30
C VAL A 25 5.78 -0.28 8.17
N GLN A 26 5.51 -0.34 9.48
CA GLN A 26 6.29 -1.16 10.42
C GLN A 26 6.22 -2.66 10.09
N LEU A 27 5.02 -3.20 9.82
CA LEU A 27 4.84 -4.62 9.47
C LEU A 27 5.55 -5.01 8.16
N ILE A 28 5.65 -4.08 7.21
CA ILE A 28 6.38 -4.32 5.95
C ILE A 28 7.87 -4.50 6.22
N TYR A 29 8.45 -3.63 7.04
CA TYR A 29 9.88 -3.68 7.37
C TYR A 29 10.23 -4.83 8.32
N GLU A 30 9.50 -4.96 9.42
CA GLU A 30 9.79 -5.95 10.46
C GLU A 30 9.34 -7.37 10.04
N GLY A 31 8.36 -7.47 9.15
CA GLY A 31 7.68 -8.72 8.88
C GLY A 31 6.64 -9.06 9.95
N VAL A 32 6.02 -10.22 9.78
CA VAL A 32 5.00 -10.73 10.70
C VAL A 32 5.14 -12.24 10.83
N GLN A 33 4.59 -12.79 11.91
CA GLN A 33 4.42 -14.24 12.07
C GLN A 33 3.46 -14.80 11.02
N ASP A 34 3.64 -16.06 10.60
CA ASP A 34 2.81 -16.69 9.57
C ASP A 34 1.32 -16.78 9.96
N SER A 35 1.03 -16.83 11.26
CA SER A 35 -0.34 -16.83 11.80
C SER A 35 -0.99 -15.44 11.80
N HIS A 36 -0.26 -14.39 11.43
CA HIS A 36 -0.79 -13.03 11.42
C HIS A 36 -1.82 -12.85 10.29
N PRO A 37 -2.96 -12.16 10.52
CA PRO A 37 -4.01 -11.98 9.51
C PRO A 37 -3.54 -11.35 8.18
N TYR A 38 -2.42 -10.62 8.21
CA TYR A 38 -1.82 -9.96 7.05
C TYR A 38 -0.56 -10.64 6.52
N ALA A 39 -0.19 -11.83 7.00
CA ALA A 39 1.05 -12.51 6.59
C ALA A 39 1.19 -12.64 5.08
N ALA A 40 0.13 -13.10 4.40
CA ALA A 40 0.11 -13.20 2.93
C ALA A 40 0.38 -11.86 2.24
N LEU A 41 -0.28 -10.78 2.68
CA LEU A 41 -0.09 -9.45 2.10
C LEU A 41 1.33 -8.92 2.31
N ILE A 42 1.92 -9.16 3.49
CA ILE A 42 3.29 -8.75 3.78
C ILE A 42 4.28 -9.57 2.93
N MET A 43 4.06 -10.87 2.76
CA MET A 43 4.87 -11.71 1.88
C MET A 43 4.80 -11.24 0.42
N ASP A 44 3.63 -10.89 -0.09
CA ASP A 44 3.48 -10.37 -1.45
C ASP A 44 4.23 -9.05 -1.65
N ILE A 45 4.13 -8.13 -0.68
CA ILE A 45 4.88 -6.86 -0.71
C ILE A 45 6.38 -7.13 -0.68
N LYS A 46 6.84 -8.04 0.19
CA LYS A 46 8.26 -8.42 0.24
C LYS A 46 8.70 -9.03 -1.09
N SER A 47 7.91 -9.91 -1.71
CA SER A 47 8.23 -10.48 -3.02
C SER A 47 8.41 -9.40 -4.09
N LEU A 48 7.53 -8.38 -4.10
CA LEU A 48 7.66 -7.23 -4.98
C LEU A 48 8.97 -6.45 -4.74
N VAL A 49 9.34 -6.22 -3.49
CA VAL A 49 10.62 -5.56 -3.14
C VAL A 49 11.81 -6.38 -3.62
N HIS A 50 11.81 -7.70 -3.37
CA HIS A 50 12.90 -8.60 -3.76
C HIS A 50 12.99 -8.85 -5.28
N SER A 51 12.00 -8.43 -6.07
CA SER A 51 12.04 -8.50 -7.54
C SER A 51 13.04 -7.54 -8.20
N GLY A 52 13.88 -6.84 -7.43
CA GLY A 52 14.79 -5.80 -7.89
C GLY A 52 14.12 -4.44 -8.08
N TRP A 53 12.93 -4.23 -7.50
CA TRP A 53 12.29 -2.91 -7.51
C TRP A 53 12.86 -2.02 -6.40
N ASN A 54 13.36 -0.84 -6.74
CA ASN A 54 13.83 0.11 -5.74
C ASN A 54 12.64 0.90 -5.16
N ILE A 55 12.09 0.37 -4.07
CA ILE A 55 10.96 0.99 -3.38
C ILE A 55 11.25 1.19 -1.89
N THR A 56 10.90 2.37 -1.38
CA THR A 56 10.95 2.70 0.05
C THR A 56 9.54 3.00 0.55
N PHE A 57 9.23 2.53 1.76
CA PHE A 57 7.95 2.80 2.43
C PHE A 57 8.16 3.86 3.51
N VAL A 58 7.38 4.92 3.48
CA VAL A 58 7.53 6.04 4.42
C VAL A 58 6.21 6.32 5.10
N HIS A 59 6.25 6.47 6.42
CA HIS A 59 5.09 6.95 7.15
C HIS A 59 4.92 8.46 6.96
N THR A 60 3.73 8.89 6.58
CA THR A 60 3.36 10.31 6.46
C THR A 60 2.18 10.64 7.38
N LEU A 61 1.95 11.91 7.65
CA LEU A 61 0.80 12.35 8.42
C LEU A 61 -0.49 12.17 7.62
N ARG A 62 -1.59 11.84 8.30
CA ARG A 62 -2.89 11.59 7.66
C ARG A 62 -3.38 12.80 6.85
N GLU A 63 -3.08 14.00 7.31
CA GLU A 63 -3.41 15.26 6.63
C GLU A 63 -2.69 15.42 5.28
N ARG A 64 -1.55 14.72 5.11
CA ARG A 64 -0.79 14.69 3.86
C ARG A 64 -1.22 13.55 2.94
N ASN A 65 -1.93 12.53 3.44
CA ASN A 65 -2.41 11.38 2.67
C ASN A 65 -3.87 11.54 2.14
N LYS A 66 -4.35 12.78 1.96
CA LYS A 66 -5.76 13.04 1.59
C LYS A 66 -6.21 12.35 0.30
N SER A 67 -5.35 12.32 -0.72
CA SER A 67 -5.66 11.68 -2.00
C SER A 67 -5.79 10.17 -1.85
N GLY A 68 -4.91 9.54 -1.07
CA GLY A 68 -4.99 8.10 -0.78
C GLY A 68 -6.25 7.75 0.00
N ASP A 69 -6.58 8.54 1.02
CA ASP A 69 -7.80 8.41 1.81
C ASP A 69 -9.07 8.56 0.96
N TRP A 70 -9.09 9.55 0.06
CA TRP A 70 -10.22 9.77 -0.84
C TRP A 70 -10.41 8.57 -1.79
N LEU A 71 -9.33 8.07 -2.40
CA LEU A 71 -9.38 6.90 -3.27
C LEU A 71 -9.85 5.64 -2.53
N ALA A 72 -9.39 5.44 -1.29
CA ALA A 72 -9.81 4.32 -0.46
C ALA A 72 -11.32 4.38 -0.15
N LYS A 73 -11.83 5.57 0.20
CA LYS A 73 -13.27 5.80 0.47
C LYS A 73 -14.11 5.62 -0.79
N PHE A 74 -13.68 6.19 -1.91
CA PHE A 74 -14.36 6.05 -3.20
C PHE A 74 -14.45 4.59 -3.65
N GLY A 75 -13.41 3.79 -3.38
CA GLY A 75 -13.43 2.34 -3.65
C GLY A 75 -14.29 1.53 -2.67
N ALA A 76 -14.54 2.06 -1.47
CA ALA A 76 -15.31 1.40 -0.42
C ALA A 76 -16.81 1.73 -0.47
N THR A 77 -17.21 2.80 -1.18
CA THR A 77 -18.62 3.13 -1.35
C THR A 77 -19.34 2.06 -2.16
N PRO A 78 -20.46 1.50 -1.64
CA PRO A 78 -21.29 0.55 -2.38
C PRO A 78 -21.73 1.13 -3.72
N ARG A 79 -21.73 0.30 -4.77
CA ARG A 79 -22.08 0.70 -6.14
C ARG A 79 -23.48 1.31 -6.26
N GLU A 80 -24.37 1.06 -5.30
CA GLU A 80 -25.75 1.55 -5.25
C GLU A 80 -25.88 3.03 -4.84
N LEU A 81 -24.81 3.67 -4.34
CA LEU A 81 -24.85 5.08 -3.94
C LEU A 81 -24.29 6.05 -5.00
N LEU A 82 -23.86 5.54 -6.16
CA LEU A 82 -23.43 6.36 -7.31
C LEU A 82 -24.61 6.61 -8.26
N HIS A 83 -25.61 7.38 -7.82
CA HIS A 83 -26.50 8.09 -8.72
C HIS A 83 -25.96 9.51 -8.88
N VAL A 84 -25.10 9.68 -9.88
CA VAL A 84 -24.72 10.98 -10.46
C VAL A 84 -25.09 10.95 -11.93
#